data_AF-A0A9E0E4V0-F1
#
_entry.id   AF-A0A9E0E4V0-F1
#
_cell.length_a   1.000
_cell.length_b   1.000
_cell.length_c   1.000
_cell.angle_alpha   90.00
_cell.angle_beta   90.00
_cell.angle_gamma   90.00
#
_symmetry.space_group_name_H-M   'P 1'
#
loop_
_entity.id
_entity.type
_entity.pdbx_description
1 polymer ?
#
loop_
_entity_poly.entity_id
_entity_poly.type
_entity_poly.pdbx_seq_one_letter_code
_entity_poly.pdbx_strand_id
1 'polypeptide(L)'
;QPGASGIMEEIAVYRGDWAGMIAHKASNIWGWGTTGLLYMSLDTLGFMLLGMAMLKGGFLSGKWSQEQYIGTARHCFIIGLPPMLVLGIWAWGTSFDAVTTFAVVFAWSFPFRIPLTVGYAALMMAIICKGAPTSLLRRVEAAGRMSLSNYLLTSLLMTALFYGWGLGLFATIPRAQVYLFVLPLWTMMLVWSPLWLARFRQGPLEGLWRRLTSALSQ
;
A
#
# COMPACT_ATOMS: atom_id res chain seq x y z
N GLN A 1 22.06 12.92 -3.62
CA GLN A 1 22.12 11.55 -3.07
C GLN A 1 22.68 11.66 -1.66
N PRO A 2 22.18 10.91 -0.66
CA PRO A 2 22.89 10.86 0.61
C PRO A 2 24.34 10.44 0.34
N GLY A 3 25.30 11.10 0.99
CA GLY A 3 26.71 10.72 0.88
C GLY A 3 26.91 9.27 1.32
N ALA A 4 28.01 8.63 0.88
CA ALA A 4 28.32 7.25 1.25
C ALA A 4 28.26 7.00 2.78
N SER A 5 28.60 8.01 3.59
CA SER A 5 28.48 7.98 5.05
C SER A 5 27.04 7.80 5.56
N GLY A 6 26.07 8.52 4.99
CA GLY A 6 24.66 8.43 5.41
C GLY A 6 24.03 7.08 5.06
N ILE A 7 24.43 6.49 3.93
CA ILE A 7 23.97 5.14 3.54
C ILE A 7 24.53 4.08 4.50
N MET A 8 25.81 4.20 4.89
CA MET A 8 26.43 3.27 5.83
C MET A 8 25.83 3.37 7.23
N GLU A 9 25.52 4.58 7.70
CA GLU A 9 24.83 4.80 8.97
C GLU A 9 23.43 4.15 8.96
N GLU A 10 22.65 4.36 7.89
CA GLU A 10 21.34 3.76 7.74
C GLU A 10 21.40 2.21 7.73
N ILE A 11 22.38 1.64 7.02
CA ILE A 11 22.60 0.19 7.02
C ILE A 11 22.96 -0.31 8.43
N ALA A 12 23.82 0.40 9.15
CA ALA A 12 24.20 0.03 10.51
C ALA A 12 23.01 0.06 11.46
N VAL A 13 22.14 1.06 11.36
CA VAL A 13 20.91 1.15 12.17
C VAL A 13 19.97 0.00 11.87
N TYR A 14 19.66 -0.28 10.60
CA TYR A 14 18.68 -1.31 10.25
C TYR A 14 19.19 -2.75 10.39
N ARG A 15 20.52 -2.96 10.42
CA ARG A 15 21.15 -4.24 10.78
C ARG A 15 21.50 -4.35 12.26
N GLY A 16 21.31 -3.28 13.03
CA GLY A 16 21.54 -3.25 14.47
C GLY A 16 20.43 -3.95 15.26
N ASP A 17 20.46 -3.74 16.57
CA ASP A 17 19.46 -4.27 17.48
C ASP A 17 18.14 -3.48 17.41
N TRP A 18 17.08 -4.08 17.96
CA TRP A 18 15.76 -3.45 17.96
C TRP A 18 15.74 -2.12 18.73
N ALA A 19 16.46 -2.06 19.86
CA ALA A 19 16.50 -0.87 20.70
C ALA A 19 17.13 0.33 19.99
N GLY A 20 18.28 0.13 19.32
CA GLY A 20 18.92 1.16 18.53
C GLY A 20 18.04 1.68 17.38
N MET A 21 17.30 0.78 16.73
CA MET A 21 16.38 1.18 15.66
C MET A 21 15.20 2.02 16.17
N ILE A 22 14.62 1.65 17.31
CA ILE A 22 13.54 2.43 17.94
C ILE A 22 14.05 3.80 18.37
N ALA A 23 15.23 3.86 19.00
CA ALA A 23 15.85 5.13 19.39
C ALA A 23 16.08 6.04 18.18
N HIS A 24 16.62 5.50 17.08
CA HIS A 24 16.82 6.23 15.83
C HIS A 24 15.50 6.73 15.20
N LYS A 25 14.44 5.92 15.22
CA LYS A 25 13.12 6.35 14.73
C LYS A 25 12.51 7.43 15.62
N ALA A 26 12.63 7.30 16.94
CA ALA A 26 12.10 8.25 17.90
C ALA A 26 12.77 9.63 17.79
N SER A 27 14.10 9.68 17.59
CA SER A 27 14.82 10.95 17.42
C SER A 27 14.44 11.69 16.14
N ASN A 28 13.99 10.97 15.10
CA ASN A 28 13.66 11.52 13.78
C ASN A 28 12.16 11.76 13.56
N ILE A 29 11.30 11.38 14.52
CA ILE A 29 9.84 11.39 14.33
C ILE A 29 9.28 12.80 14.13
N TRP A 30 9.86 13.81 14.79
CA TRP A 30 9.33 15.17 14.76
C TRP A 30 9.60 15.91 13.44
N GLY A 31 10.73 15.65 12.78
CA GLY A 31 11.07 16.28 11.51
C GLY A 31 10.22 15.76 10.36
N TRP A 32 10.28 14.45 10.11
CA TRP A 32 9.54 13.80 9.01
C TRP A 32 8.05 13.68 9.31
N GLY A 33 7.68 13.47 10.58
CA GLY A 33 6.30 13.23 10.98
C GLY A 33 5.42 14.47 10.82
N THR A 34 5.89 15.67 11.18
CA THR A 34 5.06 16.90 11.12
C THR A 34 4.80 17.35 9.69
N THR A 35 5.85 17.41 8.87
CA THR A 35 5.74 17.79 7.45
C THR A 35 4.97 16.73 6.64
N GLY A 36 5.25 15.44 6.90
CA GLY A 36 4.56 14.32 6.26
C GLY A 36 3.08 14.27 6.62
N LEU A 37 2.72 14.55 7.88
CA LEU A 37 1.33 14.54 8.35
C LEU A 37 0.48 15.57 7.60
N LEU A 38 0.94 16.83 7.48
CA LEU A 38 0.15 17.87 6.82
C LEU A 38 -0.08 17.56 5.34
N TYR A 39 0.95 17.11 4.64
CA TYR A 39 0.86 16.80 3.22
C TYR A 39 0.02 15.54 2.96
N MET A 40 0.31 14.42 3.64
CA MET A 40 -0.41 13.17 3.42
C MET A 40 -1.85 13.22 3.91
N SER A 41 -2.16 13.99 4.95
CA SER A 41 -3.52 14.04 5.50
C SER A 41 -4.50 14.67 4.51
N LEU A 42 -4.14 15.78 3.86
CA LEU A 42 -5.03 16.43 2.89
C LEU A 42 -5.25 15.55 1.65
N ASP A 43 -4.19 14.95 1.11
CA ASP A 43 -4.28 14.01 -0.02
C ASP A 43 -5.17 12.81 0.34
N THR A 44 -4.95 12.22 1.52
CA THR A 44 -5.73 11.07 2.01
C THR A 44 -7.20 11.45 2.19
N LEU A 45 -7.49 12.59 2.81
CA LEU A 45 -8.85 13.09 2.97
C LEU A 45 -9.52 13.32 1.60
N GLY A 46 -8.81 13.87 0.62
CA GLY A 46 -9.29 14.05 -0.74
C GLY A 46 -9.71 12.72 -1.38
N PHE A 47 -8.87 11.69 -1.29
CA PHE A 47 -9.20 10.35 -1.79
C PHE A 47 -10.32 9.67 -1.00
N MET A 48 -10.42 9.88 0.32
CA MET A 48 -11.53 9.38 1.12
C MET A 48 -12.86 10.03 0.71
N LEU A 49 -12.87 11.35 0.51
CA LEU A 49 -14.05 12.08 0.03
C LEU A 49 -14.45 11.64 -1.39
N LEU A 50 -13.48 11.44 -2.28
CA LEU A 50 -13.71 10.86 -3.61
C LEU A 50 -14.33 9.46 -3.49
N GLY A 51 -13.78 8.59 -2.64
CA GLY A 51 -14.34 7.26 -2.39
C GLY A 51 -15.77 7.32 -1.85
N MET A 52 -16.07 8.24 -0.94
CA MET A 52 -17.43 8.47 -0.44
C MET A 52 -18.38 8.98 -1.53
N ALA A 53 -17.92 9.86 -2.42
CA ALA A 53 -18.71 10.32 -3.57
C ALA A 53 -19.00 9.15 -4.53
N MET A 54 -18.00 8.31 -4.82
CA MET A 54 -18.16 7.10 -5.64
C MET A 54 -19.11 6.08 -4.98
N LEU A 55 -19.05 5.92 -3.67
CA LEU A 55 -19.97 5.05 -2.92
C LEU A 55 -21.41 5.55 -3.03
N LYS A 56 -21.64 6.83 -2.71
CA LYS A 56 -22.96 7.47 -2.76
C LYS A 56 -23.52 7.52 -4.19
N GLY A 57 -22.67 7.72 -5.19
CA GLY A 57 -23.02 7.68 -6.61
C GLY A 57 -23.29 6.28 -7.18
N GLY A 58 -23.24 5.24 -6.33
CA GLY A 58 -23.53 3.86 -6.73
C GLY A 58 -22.39 3.13 -7.44
N PHE A 59 -21.27 3.81 -7.71
CA PHE A 59 -20.10 3.23 -8.36
C PHE A 59 -19.49 2.10 -7.53
N LEU A 60 -19.19 2.32 -6.23
CA LEU A 60 -18.64 1.26 -5.38
C LEU A 60 -19.71 0.28 -4.87
N SER A 61 -20.99 0.65 -5.02
CA SER A 61 -22.12 -0.21 -4.66
C SER A 61 -22.49 -1.20 -5.78
N GLY A 62 -21.76 -1.24 -6.89
CA GLY A 62 -22.03 -2.17 -7.99
C GLY A 62 -23.26 -1.82 -8.83
N LYS A 63 -23.77 -0.58 -8.77
CA LYS A 63 -25.03 -0.18 -9.44
C LYS A 63 -24.84 0.23 -10.91
N TRP A 64 -23.60 0.41 -11.36
CA TRP A 64 -23.32 0.81 -12.74
C TRP A 64 -23.28 -0.43 -13.64
N SER A 65 -23.51 -0.22 -14.94
CA SER A 65 -23.41 -1.29 -15.93
C SER A 65 -21.95 -1.69 -16.18
N GLN A 66 -21.75 -2.91 -16.68
CA GLN A 66 -20.42 -3.40 -17.04
C GLN A 66 -19.71 -2.49 -18.05
N GLU A 67 -20.45 -1.96 -19.03
CA GLU A 67 -19.94 -1.04 -20.04
C GLU A 67 -19.50 0.29 -19.43
N GLN A 68 -20.23 0.80 -18.43
CA GLN A 68 -19.84 2.01 -17.70
C GLN A 68 -18.52 1.80 -16.97
N TYR A 69 -18.35 0.69 -16.25
CA TYR A 69 -17.08 0.41 -15.56
C TYR A 69 -15.91 0.24 -16.53
N ILE A 70 -16.06 -0.54 -17.60
CA ILE A 70 -15.00 -0.74 -18.59
C ILE A 70 -14.69 0.57 -19.32
N GLY A 71 -15.72 1.34 -19.70
CA GLY A 71 -15.60 2.64 -20.31
C GLY A 71 -14.85 3.62 -19.43
N THR A 72 -15.22 3.76 -18.16
CA THR A 72 -14.51 4.60 -17.19
C THR A 72 -13.07 4.14 -17.01
N ALA A 73 -12.83 2.84 -16.79
CA ALA A 73 -11.48 2.30 -16.64
C ALA A 73 -10.59 2.69 -17.84
N ARG A 74 -11.09 2.47 -19.06
CA ARG A 74 -10.37 2.80 -20.30
C ARG A 74 -10.01 4.28 -20.39
N HIS A 75 -10.97 5.19 -20.20
CA HIS A 75 -10.69 6.63 -20.28
C HIS A 75 -9.71 7.09 -19.20
N CYS A 76 -9.89 6.62 -17.97
CA CYS A 76 -9.01 6.90 -16.85
C CYS A 76 -7.56 6.43 -17.09
N PHE A 77 -7.38 5.22 -17.63
CA PHE A 77 -6.06 4.71 -17.99
C PHE A 77 -5.44 5.49 -19.15
N ILE A 78 -6.21 5.85 -20.19
CA ILE A 78 -5.71 6.66 -21.30
C ILE A 78 -5.23 8.04 -20.81
N ILE A 79 -5.96 8.65 -19.88
CA ILE A 79 -5.59 9.96 -19.33
C ILE A 79 -4.38 9.85 -18.38
N GLY A 80 -4.37 8.84 -17.51
CA GLY A 80 -3.43 8.78 -16.39
C GLY A 80 -2.14 8.01 -16.68
N LEU A 81 -2.19 6.94 -17.47
CA LEU A 81 -1.07 6.02 -17.64
C LEU A 81 0.05 6.59 -18.52
N PRO A 82 -0.21 7.16 -19.72
CA PRO A 82 0.85 7.72 -20.56
C PRO A 82 1.72 8.79 -19.87
N PRO A 83 1.16 9.83 -19.22
CA PRO A 83 2.00 10.83 -18.56
C PRO A 83 2.77 10.24 -17.38
N MET A 84 2.18 9.29 -16.64
CA MET A 84 2.89 8.61 -15.54
C MET A 84 4.07 7.76 -16.05
N LEU A 85 3.93 7.10 -17.20
CA LEU A 85 5.02 6.37 -17.84
C LEU A 85 6.13 7.33 -18.29
N VAL A 86 5.78 8.48 -18.89
CA VAL A 86 6.75 9.51 -19.28
C VAL A 86 7.51 10.04 -18.06
N LEU A 87 6.83 10.34 -16.95
CA LEU A 87 7.45 10.78 -15.71
C LEU A 87 8.37 9.70 -15.12
N GLY A 88 7.97 8.43 -15.19
CA GLY A 88 8.79 7.29 -14.74
C GLY A 88 10.05 7.11 -15.58
N ILE A 89 9.94 7.21 -16.91
CA ILE A 89 11.08 7.15 -17.84
C ILE A 89 12.01 8.35 -17.60
N TRP A 90 11.46 9.54 -17.35
CA TRP A 90 12.27 10.72 -17.05
C TRP A 90 13.07 10.54 -15.75
N ALA A 91 12.42 10.12 -14.66
CA ALA A 91 13.10 9.83 -13.40
C ALA A 91 14.16 8.72 -13.55
N TRP A 92 13.88 7.69 -14.35
CA TRP A 92 14.85 6.65 -14.67
C TRP A 92 16.06 7.20 -15.44
N GLY A 93 15.81 8.03 -16.46
CA GLY A 93 16.84 8.64 -17.29
C GLY A 93 17.79 9.56 -16.53
N THR A 94 17.34 10.16 -15.42
CA THR A 94 18.19 10.97 -14.53
C THR A 94 18.80 10.16 -13.38
N SER A 95 18.73 8.83 -13.44
CA SER A 95 19.20 7.93 -12.37
C SER A 95 18.59 8.25 -11.00
N PHE A 96 17.31 8.65 -10.99
CA PHE A 96 16.57 9.02 -9.79
C PHE A 96 17.24 10.13 -8.98
N ASP A 97 17.78 11.16 -9.65
CA ASP A 97 18.28 12.33 -8.94
C ASP A 97 17.20 12.93 -8.04
N ALA A 98 17.63 13.57 -6.95
CA ALA A 98 16.71 14.02 -5.91
C ALA A 98 15.69 15.03 -6.47
N VAL A 99 16.14 16.04 -7.22
CA VAL A 99 15.28 17.14 -7.68
C VAL A 99 14.20 16.62 -8.61
N THR A 100 14.57 15.84 -9.63
CA THR A 100 13.60 15.24 -10.55
C THR A 100 12.66 14.29 -9.83
N THR A 101 13.18 13.44 -8.95
CA THR A 101 12.35 12.48 -8.20
C THR A 101 11.34 13.21 -7.29
N PHE A 102 11.76 14.24 -6.57
CA PHE A 102 10.86 15.05 -5.76
C PHE A 102 9.81 15.76 -6.61
N ALA A 103 10.20 16.36 -7.75
CA ALA A 103 9.25 17.01 -8.65
C ALA A 103 8.22 16.02 -9.23
N VAL A 104 8.67 14.84 -9.67
CA VAL A 104 7.78 13.77 -10.17
C VAL A 104 6.82 13.32 -9.08
N VAL A 105 7.32 13.00 -7.88
CA VAL A 105 6.52 12.44 -6.78
C VAL A 105 5.56 13.47 -6.18
N PHE A 106 5.95 14.73 -6.03
CA PHE A 106 5.14 15.69 -5.27
C PHE A 106 4.40 16.72 -6.10
N ALA A 107 4.76 16.89 -7.37
CA ALA A 107 4.09 17.85 -8.26
C ALA A 107 3.52 17.17 -9.51
N TRP A 108 4.38 16.67 -10.39
CA TRP A 108 3.96 16.29 -11.74
C TRP A 108 3.05 15.07 -11.81
N SER A 109 3.19 14.12 -10.87
CA SER A 109 2.33 12.94 -10.84
C SER A 109 0.92 13.25 -10.30
N PHE A 110 0.74 14.34 -9.54
CA PHE A 110 -0.49 14.60 -8.80
C PHE A 110 -1.76 14.60 -9.66
N PRO A 111 -1.83 15.30 -10.82
CA PRO A 111 -3.05 15.37 -11.63
C PRO A 111 -3.48 14.01 -12.19
N PHE A 112 -2.53 13.09 -12.38
CA PHE A 112 -2.76 11.80 -13.03
C PHE A 112 -3.07 10.68 -12.03
N ARG A 113 -2.83 10.89 -10.73
CA ARG A 113 -3.17 9.94 -9.67
C ARG A 113 -4.67 9.71 -9.57
N ILE A 114 -5.48 10.77 -9.60
CA ILE A 114 -6.93 10.67 -9.46
C ILE A 114 -7.54 9.83 -10.60
N PRO A 115 -7.29 10.14 -11.90
CA PRO A 115 -7.73 9.29 -12.99
C PRO A 115 -7.28 7.84 -12.83
N LEU A 116 -6.01 7.57 -12.51
CA LEU A 116 -5.54 6.19 -12.35
C LEU A 116 -6.23 5.47 -11.20
N THR A 117 -6.41 6.10 -10.03
CA THR A 117 -7.11 5.51 -8.89
C THR A 117 -8.55 5.14 -9.26
N VAL A 118 -9.27 6.05 -9.93
CA VAL A 118 -10.63 5.77 -10.42
C VAL A 118 -10.62 4.67 -11.48
N GLY A 119 -9.61 4.66 -12.36
CA GLY A 119 -9.45 3.64 -13.40
C GLY A 119 -9.21 2.23 -12.83
N TYR A 120 -8.34 2.11 -11.83
CA TYR A 120 -8.12 0.87 -11.09
C TYR A 120 -9.39 0.44 -10.36
N ALA A 121 -10.09 1.37 -9.68
CA ALA A 121 -11.35 1.06 -9.02
C ALA A 121 -12.41 0.57 -10.01
N ALA A 122 -12.54 1.21 -11.18
CA ALA A 122 -13.48 0.83 -12.22
C ALA A 122 -13.16 -0.56 -12.78
N LEU A 123 -11.88 -0.85 -13.03
CA LEU A 123 -11.44 -2.16 -13.48
C LEU A 123 -11.73 -3.25 -12.44
N MET A 124 -11.46 -2.98 -11.16
CA MET A 124 -11.79 -3.91 -10.07
C MET A 124 -13.29 -4.16 -9.99
N MET A 125 -14.12 -3.12 -10.04
CA MET A 125 -15.57 -3.25 -10.03
C MET A 125 -16.08 -4.01 -11.27
N ALA A 126 -15.50 -3.76 -12.46
CA ALA A 126 -15.80 -4.53 -13.66
C ALA A 126 -15.48 -6.02 -13.51
N ILE A 127 -14.44 -6.39 -12.75
CA ILE A 127 -14.10 -7.80 -12.50
C ILE A 127 -15.06 -8.41 -11.47
N ILE A 128 -15.35 -7.68 -10.40
CA ILE A 128 -16.18 -8.15 -9.28
C ILE A 128 -17.65 -8.29 -9.69
N CYS A 129 -18.18 -7.37 -10.49
CA CYS A 129 -19.60 -7.32 -10.86
C CYS A 129 -19.97 -8.20 -12.07
N LYS A 130 -18.99 -8.82 -12.76
CA LYS A 130 -19.21 -9.57 -14.01
C LYS A 130 -19.87 -10.95 -13.83
N GLY A 131 -20.01 -11.46 -12.61
CA GLY A 131 -20.67 -12.75 -12.34
C GLY A 131 -20.24 -13.43 -11.04
N ALA A 132 -20.33 -14.76 -11.00
CA ALA A 132 -20.01 -15.54 -9.80
C ALA A 132 -18.52 -15.39 -9.40
N PRO A 133 -18.20 -15.22 -8.10
CA PRO A 133 -16.84 -14.98 -7.67
C PRO A 133 -15.97 -16.22 -7.89
N THR A 134 -14.87 -16.02 -8.63
CA THR A 134 -13.84 -17.05 -8.84
C THR A 134 -13.21 -17.48 -7.51
N SER A 135 -12.56 -18.66 -7.49
CA SER A 135 -11.85 -19.11 -6.27
C SER A 135 -10.80 -18.11 -5.82
N LEU A 136 -10.12 -17.42 -6.76
CA LEU A 136 -9.16 -16.37 -6.43
C LEU A 136 -9.86 -15.17 -5.80
N LEU A 137 -10.99 -14.72 -6.36
CA LEU A 137 -11.71 -13.58 -5.82
C LEU A 137 -12.20 -13.83 -4.38
N ARG A 138 -12.67 -15.05 -4.08
CA ARG A 138 -13.03 -15.44 -2.69
C ARG A 138 -11.84 -15.40 -1.73
N ARG A 139 -10.63 -15.75 -2.20
CA ARG A 139 -9.41 -15.66 -1.39
C ARG A 139 -9.00 -14.21 -1.15
N VAL A 140 -9.11 -13.36 -2.18
CA VAL A 140 -8.86 -11.92 -2.07
C VAL A 140 -9.86 -11.28 -1.12
N GLU A 141 -11.14 -11.64 -1.21
CA GLU A 141 -12.20 -11.21 -0.27
C GLU A 141 -11.86 -11.62 1.17
N ALA A 142 -11.48 -12.88 1.40
CA ALA A 142 -11.06 -13.37 2.70
C ALA A 142 -9.85 -12.59 3.25
N ALA A 143 -8.86 -12.31 2.40
CA ALA A 143 -7.69 -11.51 2.78
C ALA A 143 -8.07 -10.06 3.11
N GLY A 144 -9.01 -9.47 2.37
CA GLY A 144 -9.53 -8.12 2.64
C GLY A 144 -10.30 -8.02 3.96
N ARG A 145 -11.04 -9.07 4.33
CA ARG A 145 -11.71 -9.18 5.65
C ARG A 145 -10.74 -9.30 6.83
N MET A 146 -9.47 -9.61 6.56
CA MET A 146 -8.38 -9.72 7.53
C MET A 146 -7.28 -8.69 7.27
N SER A 147 -7.63 -7.50 6.75
CA SER A 147 -6.66 -6.51 6.29
C SER A 147 -5.69 -6.05 7.39
N LEU A 148 -6.15 -5.81 8.62
CA LEU A 148 -5.31 -5.38 9.73
C LEU A 148 -4.39 -6.51 10.20
N SER A 149 -4.93 -7.72 10.35
CA SER A 149 -4.16 -8.91 10.71
C SER A 149 -3.10 -9.23 9.68
N ASN A 150 -3.45 -9.19 8.40
CA ASN A 150 -2.52 -9.44 7.31
C ASN A 150 -1.47 -8.34 7.18
N TYR A 151 -1.83 -7.08 7.39
CA TYR A 151 -0.88 -5.96 7.41
C TYR A 151 0.16 -6.13 8.51
N LEU A 152 -0.27 -6.43 9.74
CA LEU A 152 0.64 -6.59 10.88
C LEU A 152 1.47 -7.86 10.76
N LEU A 153 0.90 -8.97 10.30
CA LEU A 153 1.64 -10.21 10.02
C LEU A 153 2.71 -9.99 8.95
N THR A 154 2.34 -9.36 7.83
CA THR A 154 3.29 -9.06 6.74
C THR A 154 4.40 -8.13 7.22
N SER A 155 4.06 -7.11 8.00
CA SER A 155 5.03 -6.18 8.59
C SER A 155 5.98 -6.90 9.53
N LEU A 156 5.47 -7.75 10.42
CA LEU A 156 6.28 -8.55 11.34
C LEU A 156 7.22 -9.48 10.57
N LEU A 157 6.73 -10.17 9.55
CA LEU A 157 7.55 -11.07 8.74
C LEU A 157 8.61 -10.32 7.93
N MET A 158 8.24 -9.22 7.27
CA MET A 158 9.19 -8.41 6.49
C MET A 158 10.26 -7.79 7.39
N THR A 159 9.87 -7.26 8.55
CA THR A 159 10.84 -6.71 9.50
C THR A 159 11.71 -7.81 10.12
N ALA A 160 11.18 -9.00 10.41
CA ALA A 160 11.98 -10.15 10.84
C ALA A 160 12.98 -10.60 9.78
N LEU A 161 12.61 -10.57 8.50
CA LEU A 161 13.51 -10.96 7.41
C LEU A 161 14.61 -9.91 7.16
N PHE A 162 14.27 -8.62 7.17
CA PHE A 162 15.20 -7.58 6.74
C PHE A 162 15.94 -6.90 7.89
N TYR A 163 15.36 -6.75 9.07
CA TYR A 163 16.01 -6.03 10.16
C TYR A 163 16.93 -6.94 10.99
N GLY A 164 17.91 -6.32 11.66
CA GLY A 164 18.94 -7.01 12.42
C GLY A 164 18.44 -7.85 13.60
N TRP A 165 17.23 -7.58 14.11
CA TRP A 165 16.62 -8.41 15.16
C TRP A 165 16.16 -9.80 14.67
N GLY A 166 16.11 -10.03 13.35
CA GLY A 166 15.83 -11.33 12.74
C GLY A 166 16.96 -11.78 11.82
N LEU A 167 16.73 -11.87 10.51
CA LEU A 167 17.74 -12.34 9.54
C LEU A 167 18.69 -11.24 9.02
N GLY A 168 18.41 -9.96 9.28
CA GLY A 168 19.33 -8.86 8.96
C GLY A 168 19.59 -8.64 7.46
N LEU A 169 18.66 -9.03 6.58
CA LEU A 169 18.87 -8.96 5.12
C LEU A 169 18.89 -7.53 4.53
N PHE A 170 18.69 -6.49 5.33
CA PHE A 170 18.72 -5.09 4.88
C PHE A 170 20.00 -4.78 4.10
N ALA A 171 19.87 -4.22 2.91
CA ALA A 171 20.98 -3.90 2.00
C ALA A 171 21.94 -5.07 1.65
N THR A 172 21.53 -6.32 1.89
CA THR A 172 22.29 -7.52 1.43
C THR A 172 21.79 -8.03 0.09
N ILE A 173 20.49 -7.85 -0.18
CA ILE A 173 19.80 -8.35 -1.37
C ILE A 173 19.66 -7.21 -2.40
N PRO A 174 20.00 -7.45 -3.69
CA PRO A 174 19.73 -6.50 -4.77
C PRO A 174 18.25 -6.13 -4.84
N ARG A 175 17.93 -4.87 -5.16
CA ARG A 175 16.56 -4.35 -5.19
C ARG A 175 15.57 -5.23 -5.99
N ALA A 176 16.00 -5.73 -7.14
CA ALA A 176 15.17 -6.60 -7.97
C ALA A 176 14.82 -7.96 -7.32
N GLN A 177 15.73 -8.50 -6.49
CA GLN A 177 15.52 -9.77 -5.81
C GLN A 177 14.61 -9.65 -4.59
N VAL A 178 14.43 -8.45 -4.03
CA VAL A 178 13.47 -8.20 -2.93
C VAL A 178 12.05 -8.61 -3.32
N TYR A 179 11.67 -8.46 -4.60
CA TYR A 179 10.35 -8.87 -5.10
C TYR A 179 10.10 -10.38 -4.97
N LEU A 180 11.15 -11.21 -4.89
CA LEU A 180 11.02 -12.65 -4.67
C LEU A 180 10.47 -12.99 -3.28
N PHE A 181 10.60 -12.10 -2.29
CA PHE A 181 10.02 -12.26 -0.96
C PHE A 181 8.54 -11.87 -0.89
N VAL A 182 8.08 -11.04 -1.84
CA VAL A 182 6.70 -10.55 -1.88
C VAL A 182 5.74 -11.66 -2.31
N LEU A 183 6.09 -12.44 -3.34
CA LEU A 183 5.22 -13.48 -3.89
C LEU A 183 4.86 -14.55 -2.84
N PRO A 184 5.81 -15.14 -2.08
CA PRO A 184 5.49 -16.09 -1.02
C PRO A 184 4.58 -15.51 0.06
N LEU A 185 4.78 -14.24 0.45
CA LEU A 185 3.92 -13.61 1.45
C LEU A 185 2.51 -13.37 0.93
N TRP A 186 2.35 -12.96 -0.32
CA TRP A 186 1.02 -12.84 -0.94
C TRP A 186 0.33 -14.21 -1.02
N THR A 187 1.06 -15.25 -1.42
CA THR A 187 0.52 -16.62 -1.41
C THR A 187 0.10 -17.04 0.00
N MET A 188 0.95 -16.82 1.00
CA MET A 188 0.64 -17.11 2.40
C MET A 188 -0.62 -16.36 2.85
N MET A 189 -0.72 -15.06 2.54
CA MET A 189 -1.89 -14.23 2.86
C MET A 189 -3.18 -14.78 2.23
N LEU A 190 -3.14 -15.14 0.94
CA LEU A 190 -4.29 -15.68 0.20
C LEU A 190 -4.66 -17.13 0.60
N VAL A 191 -3.73 -17.86 1.23
CA VAL A 191 -3.96 -19.22 1.73
C VAL A 191 -4.47 -19.21 3.15
N TRP A 192 -3.82 -18.49 4.05
CA TRP A 192 -4.16 -18.47 5.48
C TRP A 192 -5.49 -17.77 5.75
N SER A 193 -5.77 -16.65 5.08
CA SER A 193 -6.99 -15.87 5.35
C SER A 193 -8.30 -16.68 5.27
N PRO A 194 -8.56 -17.45 4.19
CA PRO A 194 -9.76 -18.28 4.14
C PRO A 194 -9.74 -19.44 5.14
N LEU A 195 -8.57 -20.03 5.44
CA LEU A 195 -8.45 -21.12 6.43
C LEU A 195 -8.80 -20.62 7.83
N TRP A 196 -8.33 -19.42 8.19
CA TRP A 196 -8.68 -18.77 9.44
C TRP A 196 -10.17 -18.45 9.50
N LEU A 197 -10.71 -17.83 8.44
CA LEU A 197 -12.12 -17.44 8.39
C LEU A 197 -13.09 -18.62 8.33
N ALA A 198 -12.63 -19.81 7.94
CA ALA A 198 -13.42 -21.04 8.03
C ALA A 198 -13.68 -21.45 9.49
N ARG A 199 -12.80 -21.06 10.43
CA ARG A 199 -12.94 -21.38 11.87
C ARG A 199 -13.39 -20.19 12.72
N PHE A 200 -13.01 -18.97 12.33
CA PHE A 200 -13.28 -17.75 13.08
C PHE A 200 -14.03 -16.71 12.23
N ARG A 201 -14.93 -15.94 12.83
CA ARG A 201 -15.79 -14.98 12.07
C ARG A 201 -15.02 -13.76 11.53
N GLN A 202 -13.83 -13.48 12.06
CA GLN A 202 -13.02 -12.30 11.77
C GLN A 202 -11.55 -12.58 12.06
N GLY A 203 -10.65 -11.74 11.55
CA GLY A 203 -9.25 -11.81 11.90
C GLY A 203 -9.00 -11.44 13.38
N PRO A 204 -7.89 -11.93 13.97
CA PRO A 204 -7.60 -11.77 15.39
C PRO A 204 -7.47 -10.31 15.80
N LEU A 205 -6.75 -9.50 15.02
CA LEU A 205 -6.47 -8.10 15.33
C LEU A 205 -7.67 -7.21 15.03
N GLU A 206 -8.48 -7.55 14.04
CA GLU A 206 -9.78 -6.92 13.79
C GLU A 206 -10.72 -7.14 14.98
N GLY A 207 -10.71 -8.33 15.56
CA GLY A 207 -11.49 -8.65 16.75
C GLY A 207 -11.03 -7.91 17.99
N LEU A 208 -9.71 -7.82 18.19
CA LEU A 208 -9.13 -7.02 19.27
C LEU A 208 -9.48 -5.54 19.10
N TRP A 209 -9.29 -5.00 17.90
CA TRP A 209 -9.61 -3.61 17.59
C TRP A 209 -11.06 -3.27 17.89
N ARG A 210 -12.02 -4.10 17.44
CA ARG A 210 -13.44 -3.88 17.70
C ARG A 210 -13.74 -3.83 19.20
N ARG A 211 -13.15 -4.73 19.99
CA ARG A 211 -13.32 -4.75 21.45
C ARG A 211 -12.80 -3.48 22.11
N LEU A 212 -11.60 -3.02 21.70
CA LEU A 212 -11.01 -1.78 22.21
C LEU A 212 -11.87 -0.56 21.85
N THR A 213 -12.32 -0.44 20.60
CA THR A 213 -13.17 0.68 20.20
C THR A 213 -14.52 0.68 20.90
N SER A 214 -15.12 -0.49 21.11
CA SER A 214 -16.38 -0.60 21.83
C SER A 214 -16.24 -0.24 23.31
N ALA A 215 -15.12 -0.60 23.94
CA ALA A 215 -14.84 -0.25 25.34
C ALA A 215 -14.59 1.25 25.53
N LEU A 216 -13.98 1.92 24.55
CA LEU A 216 -13.74 3.37 24.58
C LEU A 216 -14.99 4.21 24.29
N SER A 217 -16.01 3.61 23.67
CA SER A 217 -17.30 4.27 23.40
C SER A 217 -18.33 4.10 24.53
N GLN A 218 -17.98 3.38 25.59
CA GLN A 218 -18.75 3.25 26.84
C GLN A 218 -18.20 4.24 27.87
#